data_AF-A0A6A6VXS6-F1
#
_entry.id   AF-A0A6A6VXS6-F1
#
_cell.length_a   1.000
_cell.length_b   1.000
_cell.length_c   1.000
_cell.angle_alpha   90.00
_cell.angle_beta   90.00
_cell.angle_gamma   90.00
#
_symmetry.space_group_name_H-M   'P 1'
#
loop_
_entity.id
_entity.type
_entity.pdbx_description
1 polymer ?
#
loop_
_entity_poly.entity_id
_entity_poly.type
_entity_poly.pdbx_seq_one_letter_code
_entity_poly.pdbx_strand_id
1 'polypeptide(L)'
;MSGGPKLAELAFQQIYHREVQHDDAGDMVIRDEYMGWVDKTTMIDYYGVTFDHLVPIDDTNPEVLQINIIEIEDDAGVYAKRYNKFDINTADYIGKQVLGAPRCCSTRQGSSDRERINNAVNERNRNKT
;
A
#
# COMPACT_ATOMS: atom_id res chain seq x y z
N MET A 1 9.74 -8.51 12.25
CA MET A 1 10.27 -8.59 10.88
C MET A 1 9.09 -8.48 9.95
N SER A 2 8.98 -7.41 9.17
CA SER A 2 7.91 -7.25 8.18
C SER A 2 8.20 -8.15 6.97
N GLY A 3 7.38 -9.17 6.77
CA GLY A 3 7.51 -10.10 5.64
C GLY A 3 7.15 -9.46 4.30
N GLY A 4 6.29 -8.43 4.30
CA GLY A 4 5.77 -7.78 3.11
C GLY A 4 6.84 -7.19 2.20
N PRO A 5 7.73 -6.30 2.69
CA PRO A 5 8.78 -5.71 1.85
C PRO A 5 9.70 -6.75 1.20
N LYS A 6 10.09 -7.81 1.93
CA LYS A 6 10.96 -8.85 1.36
C LYS A 6 10.24 -9.70 0.31
N LEU A 7 8.98 -10.04 0.54
CA LEU A 7 8.16 -10.75 -0.44
C LEU A 7 7.98 -9.91 -1.72
N ALA A 8 7.79 -8.61 -1.58
CA ALA A 8 7.65 -7.70 -2.71
C ALA A 8 8.94 -7.58 -3.54
N GLU A 9 10.10 -7.50 -2.87
CA GLU A 9 11.41 -7.53 -3.53
C GLU A 9 11.59 -8.82 -4.36
N LEU A 10 11.26 -9.98 -3.78
CA LEU A 10 11.33 -11.28 -4.47
C LEU A 10 10.34 -11.36 -5.63
N ALA A 11 9.12 -10.85 -5.45
CA ALA A 11 8.12 -10.79 -6.51
C ALA A 11 8.56 -9.90 -7.68
N PHE A 12 9.12 -8.72 -7.39
CA PHE A 12 9.70 -7.84 -8.41
C PHE A 12 10.80 -8.55 -9.19
N GLN A 13 11.71 -9.22 -8.48
CA GLN A 13 12.77 -10.00 -9.11
C GLN A 13 12.24 -11.08 -10.05
N GLN A 14 11.17 -11.77 -9.64
CA GLN A 14 10.56 -12.81 -10.46
C GLN A 14 9.86 -12.25 -11.72
N ILE A 15 9.23 -11.07 -11.62
CA ILE A 15 8.49 -10.43 -12.74
C ILE A 15 9.43 -9.75 -13.73
N TYR A 16 10.41 -8.99 -13.24
CA TYR A 16 11.28 -8.16 -14.07
C TYR A 16 12.65 -8.80 -14.34
N HIS A 17 12.91 -9.98 -13.78
CA HIS A 17 14.15 -10.74 -13.93
C HIS A 17 15.41 -9.97 -13.54
N ARG A 18 15.27 -9.04 -12.58
CA ARG A 18 16.38 -8.26 -12.00
C ARG A 18 16.05 -7.81 -10.59
N GLU A 19 17.07 -7.48 -9.82
CA GLU A 19 16.89 -6.91 -8.49
C GLU A 19 16.32 -5.48 -8.57
N VAL A 20 15.65 -5.08 -7.50
CA VAL A 20 15.18 -3.70 -7.30
C VAL A 20 16.39 -2.78 -7.12
N GLN A 21 16.42 -1.68 -7.86
CA GLN A 21 17.39 -0.61 -7.66
C GLN A 21 16.75 0.48 -6.81
N HIS A 22 17.14 0.57 -5.54
CA HIS A 22 16.55 1.51 -4.59
C HIS A 22 16.74 2.99 -4.94
N ASP A 23 17.72 3.28 -5.80
CA ASP A 23 18.10 4.61 -6.27
C ASP A 23 17.55 4.93 -7.68
N ASP A 24 16.95 3.95 -8.37
CA ASP A 24 16.28 4.20 -9.65
C ASP A 24 14.86 4.72 -9.37
N ALA A 25 14.60 5.97 -9.73
CA ALA A 25 13.28 6.58 -9.59
C ALA A 25 12.19 5.85 -10.40
N GLY A 26 12.57 5.06 -11.40
CA GLY A 26 11.69 4.21 -12.19
C GLY A 26 11.20 2.96 -11.45
N ASP A 27 11.88 2.51 -10.41
CA ASP A 27 11.54 1.28 -9.69
C ASP A 27 10.46 1.54 -8.63
N MET A 28 9.39 0.72 -8.66
CA MET A 28 8.33 0.74 -7.65
C MET A 28 8.74 -0.07 -6.43
N VAL A 29 9.46 0.58 -5.51
CA VAL A 29 9.90 0.01 -4.25
C VAL A 29 8.86 0.25 -3.14
N ILE A 30 8.44 -0.80 -2.45
CA ILE A 30 7.63 -0.64 -1.23
C ILE A 30 8.48 0.06 -0.16
N ARG A 31 7.95 1.15 0.38
CA ARG A 31 8.62 1.97 1.40
C ARG A 31 8.07 1.70 2.80
N ASP A 32 6.75 1.68 2.93
CA ASP A 32 6.08 1.36 4.19
C ASP A 32 5.00 0.31 3.96
N GLU A 33 4.74 -0.49 4.99
CA GLU A 33 3.61 -1.40 5.12
C GLU A 33 2.90 -1.10 6.44
N TYR A 34 1.57 -1.03 6.43
CA TYR A 34 0.77 -0.86 7.63
C TYR A 34 -0.60 -1.54 7.51
N MET A 35 -1.21 -1.86 8.65
CA MET A 35 -2.46 -2.64 8.70
C MET A 35 -3.66 -1.73 9.03
N GLY A 36 -4.74 -1.86 8.27
CA GLY A 36 -6.06 -1.29 8.56
C GLY A 36 -6.96 -2.31 9.24
N TRP A 37 -7.69 -1.92 10.29
CA TRP A 37 -8.51 -2.82 11.10
C TRP A 37 -9.98 -2.34 11.18
N VAL A 38 -10.94 -3.29 11.15
CA VAL A 38 -12.38 -3.05 11.36
C VAL A 38 -12.66 -2.64 12.80
N ASP A 39 -12.06 -3.40 13.70
CA ASP A 39 -12.10 -3.24 15.15
C ASP A 39 -10.82 -3.91 15.70
N LYS A 40 -10.20 -3.36 16.74
CA LYS A 40 -8.79 -3.62 17.10
C LYS A 40 -8.47 -5.05 17.57
N THR A 41 -9.36 -6.01 17.41
CA THR A 41 -9.31 -7.27 18.17
C THR A 41 -9.17 -8.56 17.36
N THR A 42 -9.54 -8.66 16.07
CA THR A 42 -9.33 -9.95 15.37
C THR A 42 -9.13 -9.93 13.85
N MET A 43 -9.57 -8.91 13.10
CA MET A 43 -9.66 -9.01 11.64
C MET A 43 -9.12 -7.75 10.93
N ILE A 44 -8.30 -7.99 9.91
CA ILE A 44 -7.62 -6.97 9.11
C ILE A 44 -8.51 -6.67 7.91
N ASP A 45 -8.72 -5.38 7.61
CA ASP A 45 -9.43 -4.94 6.41
C ASP A 45 -8.53 -4.92 5.18
N TYR A 46 -7.30 -4.47 5.37
CA TYR A 46 -6.32 -4.32 4.31
C TYR A 46 -4.90 -4.12 4.85
N TYR A 47 -3.93 -4.43 4.01
CA TYR A 47 -2.54 -3.99 4.13
C TYR A 47 -2.31 -2.78 3.22
N GLY A 48 -1.95 -1.64 3.80
CA GLY A 48 -1.57 -0.45 3.05
C GLY A 48 -0.08 -0.47 2.76
N VAL A 49 0.29 -0.30 1.50
CA VAL A 49 1.68 -0.16 1.06
C VAL A 49 1.90 1.17 0.34
N THR A 50 3.05 1.79 0.57
CA THR A 50 3.43 3.07 -0.05
C THR A 50 4.63 2.93 -0.96
N PHE A 51 4.68 3.75 -2.01
CA PHE A 51 5.77 3.85 -2.96
C PHE A 51 6.14 5.32 -3.11
N ASP A 52 7.40 5.66 -2.80
CA ASP A 52 7.97 7.00 -3.05
C ASP A 52 8.37 7.13 -4.54
N HIS A 53 7.50 6.67 -5.45
CA HIS A 53 7.75 6.65 -6.88
C HIS A 53 7.47 8.04 -7.47
N LEU A 54 8.47 8.61 -8.15
CA LEU A 54 8.43 9.96 -8.72
C LEU A 54 8.15 11.10 -7.72
N VAL A 55 8.45 10.87 -6.43
CA VAL A 55 8.33 11.90 -5.38
C VAL A 55 9.63 12.72 -5.33
N PRO A 56 9.59 14.06 -5.53
CA PRO A 56 10.78 14.90 -5.42
C PRO A 56 11.36 14.90 -4.00
N ILE A 57 12.69 14.96 -3.89
CA ILE A 57 13.40 14.94 -2.60
C ILE A 57 13.10 16.19 -1.76
N ASP A 58 12.84 17.32 -2.42
CA ASP A 58 12.58 18.64 -1.84
C ASP A 58 11.09 18.98 -1.72
N ASP A 59 10.19 18.03 -1.98
CA ASP A 59 8.76 18.24 -1.80
C ASP A 59 8.41 18.38 -0.31
N THR A 60 7.79 19.50 0.04
CA THR A 60 7.35 19.80 1.42
C THR A 60 6.00 19.17 1.77
N ASN A 61 5.26 18.66 0.77
CA ASN A 61 4.02 17.94 0.93
C ASN A 61 3.97 16.74 -0.04
N PRO A 62 4.85 15.74 0.16
CA PRO A 62 5.00 14.63 -0.78
C PRO A 62 3.75 13.75 -0.79
N GLU A 63 3.06 13.69 -1.93
CA GLU A 63 1.98 12.72 -2.16
C GLU A 63 2.59 11.45 -2.76
N VAL A 64 2.43 10.31 -2.08
CA VAL A 64 2.99 9.03 -2.53
C VAL A 64 1.93 8.16 -3.21
N LEU A 65 2.37 7.28 -4.11
CA LEU A 65 1.49 6.21 -4.57
C LEU A 65 1.23 5.26 -3.40
N GLN A 66 -0.04 5.08 -3.07
CA GLN A 66 -0.47 4.13 -2.06
C GLN A 66 -1.45 3.12 -2.66
N ILE A 67 -1.22 1.84 -2.36
CA ILE A 67 -2.09 0.73 -2.72
C ILE A 67 -2.53 0.03 -1.44
N ASN A 68 -3.83 -0.19 -1.30
CA ASN A 68 -4.40 -1.04 -0.26
C ASN A 68 -4.61 -2.43 -0.85
N ILE A 69 -3.96 -3.43 -0.28
CA ILE A 69 -4.19 -4.85 -0.53
C ILE A 69 -5.32 -5.27 0.40
N ILE A 70 -6.51 -5.49 -0.15
CA ILE A 70 -7.74 -5.66 0.61
C ILE A 70 -7.94 -7.13 0.96
N GLU A 71 -8.21 -7.40 2.24
CA GLU A 71 -8.61 -8.71 2.70
C GLU A 71 -10.06 -8.98 2.32
N ILE A 72 -10.29 -10.15 1.72
CA ILE A 72 -11.61 -10.55 1.22
C ILE A 72 -12.07 -11.86 1.85
N GLU A 73 -11.15 -12.72 2.28
CA GLU A 73 -11.47 -14.08 2.72
C GLU A 73 -12.31 -14.10 4.01
N ASP A 74 -11.93 -13.30 5.01
CA ASP A 74 -12.49 -13.41 6.36
C ASP A 74 -13.94 -12.93 6.46
N ASP A 75 -14.32 -11.91 5.68
CA ASP A 75 -15.65 -11.28 5.73
C ASP A 75 -16.41 -11.31 4.39
N ALA A 76 -15.94 -12.11 3.43
CA ALA A 76 -16.43 -12.15 2.05
C ALA A 76 -16.37 -10.79 1.31
N GLY A 77 -15.40 -9.94 1.69
CA GLY A 77 -15.09 -8.64 1.13
C GLY A 77 -16.12 -7.56 1.49
N VAL A 78 -16.65 -7.59 2.71
CA VAL A 78 -17.56 -6.54 3.22
C VAL A 78 -16.85 -5.19 3.22
N TYR A 79 -15.60 -5.14 3.66
CA TYR A 79 -14.79 -3.91 3.56
C TYR A 79 -14.64 -3.44 2.12
N ALA A 80 -14.26 -4.36 1.22
CA ALA A 80 -14.01 -4.09 -0.19
C ALA A 80 -15.22 -3.40 -0.84
N LYS A 81 -16.42 -3.97 -0.66
CA LYS A 81 -17.67 -3.44 -1.23
C LYS A 81 -18.08 -2.10 -0.65
N ARG A 82 -17.84 -1.89 0.65
CA ARG A 82 -18.32 -0.69 1.36
C ARG A 82 -17.44 0.53 1.12
N TYR A 83 -16.12 0.34 1.03
CA TYR A 83 -15.15 1.43 1.10
C TYR A 83 -14.37 1.66 -0.18
N ASN A 84 -14.74 1.05 -1.31
CA ASN A 84 -14.19 1.38 -2.62
C ASN A 84 -15.23 2.07 -3.50
N LYS A 85 -14.73 2.92 -4.40
CA LYS A 85 -15.53 3.74 -5.31
C LYS A 85 -15.92 3.01 -6.60
N PHE A 86 -15.59 1.73 -6.71
CA PHE A 86 -15.84 0.89 -7.88
C PHE A 86 -16.55 -0.39 -7.45
N ASP A 87 -17.36 -0.94 -8.36
CA ASP A 87 -18.08 -2.17 -8.11
C ASP A 87 -17.11 -3.36 -8.05
N ILE A 88 -17.20 -4.14 -6.97
CA ILE A 88 -16.33 -5.29 -6.71
C ILE A 88 -17.20 -6.54 -6.58
N ASN A 89 -16.98 -7.49 -7.47
CA ASN A 89 -17.48 -8.85 -7.31
C ASN A 89 -16.49 -9.68 -6.49
N THR A 90 -16.78 -9.87 -5.19
CA THR A 90 -15.84 -10.54 -4.28
C THR A 90 -15.59 -12.01 -4.60
N ALA A 91 -16.51 -12.67 -5.32
CA ALA A 91 -16.34 -14.06 -5.77
C ALA A 91 -15.20 -14.27 -6.78
N ASP A 92 -14.73 -13.19 -7.41
CA ASP A 92 -13.60 -13.23 -8.34
C ASP A 92 -12.25 -13.30 -7.60
N TYR A 93 -12.23 -12.93 -6.31
CA TYR A 93 -11.03 -12.81 -5.51
C TYR A 93 -10.88 -13.95 -4.49
N ILE A 94 -11.98 -14.37 -3.85
CA ILE A 94 -11.98 -15.46 -2.86
C ILE A 94 -11.27 -16.72 -3.40
N GLY A 95 -10.18 -17.11 -2.76
CA GLY A 95 -9.32 -18.25 -3.08
C GLY A 95 -8.62 -18.19 -4.43
N LYS A 96 -8.67 -17.04 -5.13
CA LYS A 96 -8.27 -16.91 -6.54
C LYS A 96 -7.27 -15.80 -6.77
N GLN A 97 -7.54 -14.59 -6.25
CA GLN A 97 -6.80 -13.37 -6.60
C GLN A 97 -6.77 -12.40 -5.42
N VAL A 98 -5.75 -11.55 -5.43
CA VAL A 98 -5.60 -10.46 -4.47
C VAL A 98 -6.22 -9.19 -5.05
N LEU A 99 -7.02 -8.47 -4.26
CA LEU A 99 -7.53 -7.15 -4.65
C LEU A 99 -6.59 -6.05 -4.16
N GLY A 100 -5.87 -5.43 -5.10
CA GLY A 100 -5.13 -4.19 -4.86
C GLY A 100 -5.93 -2.97 -5.33
N ALA A 101 -6.26 -2.05 -4.42
CA ALA A 101 -6.98 -0.82 -4.75
C ALA A 101 -6.09 0.40 -4.47
N PRO A 102 -5.83 1.27 -5.47
CA PRO A 102 -5.19 2.55 -5.22
C PRO A 102 -5.96 3.36 -4.18
N ARG A 103 -5.26 4.03 -3.26
CA ARG A 103 -5.90 4.75 -2.14
C ARG A 103 -6.91 5.81 -2.59
N CYS A 104 -6.68 6.43 -3.76
CA CYS A 104 -7.58 7.41 -4.36
C CYS A 104 -8.94 6.80 -4.76
N CYS A 105 -9.00 5.49 -4.97
CA CYS A 105 -10.19 4.73 -5.28
C CYS A 105 -10.98 4.28 -4.05
N SER A 106 -10.50 4.53 -2.83
CA SER A 106 -11.21 4.18 -1.58
C SER A 106 -11.88 5.40 -0.92
N THR A 107 -13.01 5.17 -0.26
CA THR A 107 -13.89 6.19 0.33
C THR A 107 -13.48 6.61 1.74
N ARG A 108 -12.30 6.23 2.23
CA ARG A 108 -11.87 6.56 3.59
C ARG A 108 -11.70 8.07 3.81
N GLN A 109 -12.31 8.54 4.90
CA GLN A 109 -12.32 9.90 5.43
C GLN A 109 -11.27 10.00 6.55
N GLY A 110 -10.27 10.89 6.41
CA GLY A 110 -9.29 11.15 7.48
C GLY A 110 -8.07 11.94 7.00
N SER A 111 -7.85 13.13 7.56
CA SER A 111 -6.70 14.00 7.29
C SER A 111 -5.39 13.50 7.93
N SER A 112 -5.48 12.62 8.93
CA SER A 112 -4.33 12.08 9.67
C SER A 112 -3.46 11.11 8.86
N ASP A 113 -4.01 10.45 7.84
CA ASP A 113 -3.25 9.52 7.00
C ASP A 113 -2.25 10.26 6.11
N ARG A 114 -2.62 11.43 5.58
CA ARG A 114 -1.74 12.26 4.75
C ARG A 114 -0.54 12.76 5.55
N GLU A 115 -0.79 13.33 6.73
CA GLU A 115 0.27 13.81 7.60
C GLU A 115 1.25 12.69 7.98
N ARG A 116 0.73 11.50 8.33
CA ARG A 116 1.56 10.33 8.64
C ARG A 116 2.47 9.94 7.48
N ILE A 117 1.93 9.89 6.27
CA ILE A 117 2.70 9.54 5.06
C ILE A 117 3.78 10.59 4.80
N ASN A 118 3.43 11.87 4.81
CA ASN A 118 4.38 12.94 4.55
C ASN A 118 5.51 12.95 5.58
N ASN A 119 5.19 12.72 6.86
CA ASN A 119 6.19 12.60 7.91
C ASN A 119 7.13 11.41 7.67
N ALA A 120 6.61 10.24 7.27
CA ALA A 120 7.42 9.06 6.98
C ALA A 120 8.40 9.31 5.80
N VAL A 121 7.94 9.97 4.73
CA VAL A 121 8.80 10.37 3.60
C VAL A 121 9.89 11.34 4.06
N ASN A 122 9.52 12.38 4.81
CA ASN A 122 10.44 13.41 5.29
C ASN A 122 11.49 12.85 6.27
N GLU A 123 11.13 11.90 7.13
CA GLU A 123 12.08 11.17 7.98
C GLU A 123 13.09 10.39 7.15
N ARG A 124 12.66 9.67 6.11
CA ARG A 124 13.57 8.95 5.21
C ARG A 124 14.52 9.89 4.47
N ASN A 125 14.03 11.01 3.94
CA ASN A 125 14.86 11.96 3.21
C ASN A 125 15.92 12.61 4.12
N ARG A 126 15.56 12.95 5.37
CA ARG A 126 16.54 13.43 6.37
C ARG A 126 17.64 12.41 6.65
N ASN A 127 17.32 11.12 6.67
CA ASN A 127 18.30 10.05 6.91
C ASN A 127 19.21 9.74 5.70
N LYS A 128 18.94 10.32 4.53
CA LYS A 128 19.78 10.22 3.33
C LYS A 128 20.77 11.39 3.19
N THR A 129 20.66 12.40 4.05
CA THR A 129 21.51 13.61 4.05
C THR A 129 22.62 13.47 5.09
#